data_AF-A0A0D8JCL8-F1
#
_entry.id   AF-A0A0D8JCL8-F1
#
_cell.length_a   1.000
_cell.length_b   1.000
_cell.length_c   1.000
_cell.angle_alpha   90.00
_cell.angle_beta   90.00
_cell.angle_gamma   90.00
#
_symmetry.space_group_name_H-M   'P 1'
#
loop_
_entity.id
_entity.type
_entity.pdbx_description
1 polymer ?
#
loop_
_entity_poly.entity_id
_entity_poly.type
_entity_poly.pdbx_seq_one_letter_code
_entity_poly.pdbx_strand_id
1 'polypeptide(L)'
;MNNKMKRSSSISNLFVRTIPCLTIFLIFSVQSFATDLIGVNDAIVNLTVANSPYMITGDVTFNGELNIDPGVVVEFAGDFSFQVNGSIDARGTDTNPIIFRSATSDYQGYIKLNPTVSLYPDLYRISNWEVSKLTDGVTVLNDYILSDFDVSECVRGVVIGWYSSINLENFTIHDIQKYGIYCSYANSNSSTINITGGEIYNCGNYPDFNYAAAYFYYDGYSSAYTMNLNIENLKVHDNIYYGIYFRKGSGTFNANIK
;
A
#
# COMPACT_ATOMS: atom_id res chain seq x y z
N MET A 1 70.82 68.75 -21.71
CA MET A 1 71.69 67.82 -20.95
C MET A 1 70.91 67.25 -19.77
N ASN A 2 70.65 65.94 -19.83
CA ASN A 2 70.54 64.94 -18.77
C ASN A 2 69.93 65.23 -17.37
N ASN A 3 68.92 64.40 -17.10
CA ASN A 3 68.80 63.44 -15.99
C ASN A 3 68.02 63.78 -14.69
N LYS A 4 66.92 63.01 -14.55
CA LYS A 4 66.58 62.04 -13.48
C LYS A 4 65.74 62.46 -12.26
N MET A 5 64.53 61.86 -12.27
CA MET A 5 63.86 61.06 -11.21
C MET A 5 63.29 61.73 -9.94
N LYS A 6 61.98 61.55 -9.71
CA LYS A 6 61.42 60.53 -8.76
C LYS A 6 59.89 60.37 -8.87
N ARG A 7 59.45 59.11 -8.70
CA ARG A 7 58.07 58.58 -8.68
C ARG A 7 57.21 59.13 -7.54
N SER A 8 55.88 59.18 -7.73
CA SER A 8 54.91 58.63 -6.77
C SER A 8 53.51 58.50 -7.41
N SER A 9 52.99 57.28 -7.40
CA SER A 9 51.65 56.86 -7.80
C SER A 9 50.64 57.07 -6.66
N SER A 10 49.44 57.56 -6.96
CA SER A 10 48.25 57.24 -6.16
C SER A 10 47.01 57.17 -7.05
N ILE A 11 46.54 55.94 -7.23
CA ILE A 11 45.24 55.60 -7.82
C ILE A 11 44.21 55.82 -6.71
N SER A 12 43.37 56.85 -6.82
CA SER A 12 42.26 57.03 -5.88
C SER A 12 41.06 56.21 -6.33
N ASN A 13 40.80 55.16 -5.53
CA ASN A 13 39.73 54.17 -5.61
C ASN A 13 38.37 54.72 -6.07
N LEU A 14 37.89 54.22 -7.21
CA LEU A 14 36.49 54.24 -7.58
C LEU A 14 35.75 53.27 -6.64
N PHE A 15 35.01 53.79 -5.66
CA PHE A 15 34.11 52.99 -4.83
C PHE A 15 33.02 52.37 -5.71
N VAL A 16 33.23 51.14 -6.18
CA VAL A 16 32.18 50.28 -6.71
C VAL A 16 31.29 49.92 -5.51
N ARG A 17 30.20 50.65 -5.33
CA ARG A 17 29.11 50.23 -4.45
C ARG A 17 28.45 49.01 -5.11
N THR A 18 28.81 47.83 -4.65
CA THR A 18 28.08 46.59 -4.94
C THR A 18 26.67 46.73 -4.36
N ILE A 19 25.68 46.85 -5.24
CA ILE A 19 24.28 46.71 -4.87
C ILE A 19 24.07 45.22 -4.56
N PRO A 20 23.67 44.81 -3.35
CA PRO A 20 23.30 43.42 -3.12
C PRO A 20 22.05 43.14 -3.96
N CYS A 21 22.22 42.35 -5.01
CA CYS A 21 21.12 41.81 -5.79
C CYS A 21 20.34 40.86 -4.87
N LEU A 22 19.23 41.35 -4.32
CA LEU A 22 18.30 40.55 -3.53
C LEU A 22 17.65 39.54 -4.48
N THR A 23 18.24 38.34 -4.60
CA THR A 23 17.64 37.22 -5.32
C THR A 23 16.38 36.79 -4.56
N ILE A 24 15.23 37.23 -5.05
CA ILE A 24 13.93 36.65 -4.70
C ILE A 24 13.94 35.21 -5.23
N PHE A 25 14.10 34.24 -4.33
CA PHE A 25 13.78 32.85 -4.64
C PHE A 25 12.24 32.75 -4.70
N LEU A 26 11.68 32.81 -5.91
CA LEU A 26 10.30 32.41 -6.15
C LEU A 26 10.23 30.90 -5.91
N ILE A 27 9.72 30.51 -4.74
CA ILE A 27 9.27 29.13 -4.53
C ILE A 27 8.03 28.98 -5.40
N PHE A 28 8.20 28.48 -6.63
CA PHE A 28 7.08 27.96 -7.40
C PHE A 28 6.58 26.73 -6.66
N SER A 29 5.47 26.86 -5.92
CA SER A 29 4.70 25.71 -5.51
C SER A 29 4.17 25.04 -6.78
N VAL A 30 4.70 23.87 -7.12
CA VAL A 30 4.08 23.03 -8.15
C VAL A 30 2.75 22.59 -7.56
N GLN A 31 1.66 23.21 -7.99
CA GLN A 31 0.33 22.72 -7.69
C GLN A 31 0.19 21.41 -8.48
N SER A 32 0.26 20.25 -7.82
CA SER A 32 -0.12 19.02 -8.50
C SER A 32 -1.64 19.03 -8.66
N PHE A 33 -2.09 18.72 -9.87
CA PHE A 33 -3.51 18.50 -10.14
C PHE A 33 -3.77 17.02 -10.00
N ALA A 34 -4.92 16.67 -9.43
CA ALA A 34 -5.32 15.28 -9.35
C ALA A 34 -5.47 14.71 -10.77
N THR A 35 -4.91 13.52 -11.00
CA THR A 35 -5.07 12.80 -12.27
C THR A 35 -6.20 11.79 -12.11
N ASP A 36 -7.28 11.94 -12.89
CA ASP A 36 -8.40 10.99 -12.86
C ASP A 36 -8.00 9.63 -13.46
N LEU A 37 -8.33 8.56 -12.75
CA LEU A 37 -8.20 7.17 -13.20
C LEU A 37 -9.57 6.49 -13.19
N ILE A 38 -9.93 5.89 -14.32
CA ILE A 38 -11.21 5.20 -14.51
C ILE A 38 -11.11 4.18 -15.65
N GLY A 39 -11.96 3.16 -15.61
CA GLY A 39 -12.14 2.22 -16.71
C GLY A 39 -11.11 1.10 -16.75
N VAL A 40 -11.05 0.42 -17.91
CA VAL A 40 -10.21 -0.77 -18.10
C VAL A 40 -8.94 -0.40 -18.87
N ASN A 41 -7.80 -0.82 -18.33
CA ASN A 41 -6.47 -0.54 -18.87
C ASN A 41 -5.78 -1.85 -19.24
N ASP A 42 -5.73 -2.17 -20.53
CA ASP A 42 -5.10 -3.38 -21.06
C ASP A 42 -3.60 -3.20 -21.39
N ALA A 43 -3.11 -1.97 -21.39
CA ALA A 43 -1.70 -1.62 -21.63
C ALA A 43 -0.92 -1.44 -20.31
N ILE A 44 0.40 -1.22 -20.42
CA ILE A 44 1.23 -0.81 -19.30
C ILE A 44 0.80 0.58 -18.83
N VAL A 45 0.55 0.74 -17.53
CA VAL A 45 0.24 2.02 -16.89
C VAL A 45 1.32 2.36 -15.86
N ASN A 46 1.81 3.59 -15.90
CA ASN A 46 2.77 4.11 -14.93
C ASN A 46 2.11 5.23 -14.12
N LEU A 47 1.97 5.01 -12.82
CA LEU A 47 1.58 6.04 -11.87
C LEU A 47 2.85 6.69 -11.34
N THR A 48 3.06 7.95 -11.70
CA THR A 48 4.28 8.68 -11.34
C THR A 48 4.03 9.68 -10.23
N VAL A 49 5.04 9.88 -9.38
CA VAL A 49 4.95 10.84 -8.26
C VAL A 49 4.66 12.27 -8.75
N ALA A 50 5.11 12.62 -9.97
CA ALA A 50 4.89 13.94 -10.56
C ALA A 50 3.42 14.24 -10.89
N ASN A 51 2.59 13.21 -11.06
CA ASN A 51 1.17 13.30 -11.40
C ASN A 51 0.25 12.96 -10.21
N SER A 52 0.84 12.74 -9.03
CA SER A 52 0.13 12.43 -7.79
C SER A 52 -0.49 13.71 -7.17
N PRO A 53 -1.70 13.67 -6.57
CA PRO A 53 -2.52 12.49 -6.32
C PRO A 53 -3.25 11.98 -7.55
N TYR A 54 -3.55 10.69 -7.53
CA TYR A 54 -4.38 10.02 -8.51
C TYR A 54 -5.78 9.84 -7.95
N MET A 55 -6.81 10.39 -8.59
CA MET A 55 -8.19 10.34 -8.11
C MET A 55 -8.96 9.21 -8.78
N ILE A 56 -9.52 8.31 -7.98
CA ILE A 56 -10.40 7.23 -8.44
C ILE A 56 -11.83 7.76 -8.41
N THR A 57 -12.34 8.15 -9.59
CA THR A 57 -13.69 8.74 -9.78
C THR A 57 -14.70 7.75 -10.34
N GLY A 58 -14.28 6.52 -10.58
CA GLY A 58 -15.07 5.37 -10.97
C GLY A 58 -14.25 4.10 -10.83
N ASP A 59 -14.86 2.94 -11.06
CA ASP A 59 -14.11 1.67 -11.06
C ASP A 59 -12.96 1.71 -12.06
N VAL A 60 -11.77 1.29 -11.62
CA VAL A 60 -10.58 1.16 -12.45
C VAL A 60 -10.05 -0.26 -12.40
N THR A 61 -9.70 -0.80 -13.56
CA THR A 61 -9.12 -2.13 -13.70
C THR A 61 -7.86 -2.06 -14.54
N PHE A 62 -6.79 -2.70 -14.09
CA PHE A 62 -5.52 -2.86 -14.80
C PHE A 62 -5.35 -4.32 -15.20
N ASN A 63 -5.58 -4.64 -16.48
CA ASN A 63 -5.31 -5.96 -17.05
C ASN A 63 -3.86 -6.08 -17.53
N GLY A 64 -3.24 -4.97 -17.93
CA GLY A 64 -1.81 -4.88 -18.22
C GLY A 64 -0.95 -4.74 -16.96
N GLU A 65 0.33 -4.41 -17.16
CA GLU A 65 1.27 -4.11 -16.06
C GLU A 65 0.96 -2.75 -15.44
N LEU A 66 0.93 -2.70 -14.11
CA LEU A 66 0.80 -1.46 -13.34
C LEU A 66 2.10 -1.18 -12.58
N ASN A 67 2.75 -0.07 -12.91
CA ASN A 67 3.91 0.43 -12.20
C ASN A 67 3.52 1.64 -11.36
N ILE A 68 3.91 1.66 -10.08
CA ILE A 68 3.62 2.77 -9.16
C ILE A 68 4.93 3.24 -8.54
N ASP A 69 5.29 4.50 -8.85
CA ASP A 69 6.48 5.12 -8.28
C ASP A 69 6.36 5.27 -6.74
N PRO A 70 7.48 5.21 -5.99
CA PRO A 70 7.51 5.59 -4.57
C PRO A 70 6.91 6.98 -4.34
N GLY A 71 6.14 7.14 -3.25
CA GLY A 71 5.52 8.41 -2.86
C GLY A 71 4.23 8.75 -3.61
N VAL A 72 3.73 7.89 -4.51
CA VAL A 72 2.43 8.08 -5.15
C VAL A 72 1.30 7.94 -4.13
N VAL A 73 0.42 8.93 -4.13
CA VAL A 73 -0.89 8.93 -3.44
C VAL A 73 -2.02 8.63 -4.44
N VAL A 74 -2.89 7.69 -4.08
CA VAL A 74 -4.14 7.33 -4.75
C VAL A 74 -5.31 7.62 -3.81
N GLU A 75 -6.27 8.41 -4.27
CA GLU A 75 -7.42 8.85 -3.49
C GLU A 75 -8.73 8.37 -4.09
N PHE A 76 -9.60 7.76 -3.29
CA PHE A 76 -10.90 7.27 -3.73
C PHE A 76 -11.96 8.34 -3.52
N ALA A 77 -12.61 8.82 -4.60
CA ALA A 77 -13.67 9.83 -4.54
C ALA A 77 -15.06 9.25 -4.24
N GLY A 78 -15.18 7.92 -4.17
CA GLY A 78 -16.40 7.19 -3.90
C GLY A 78 -16.09 5.72 -3.64
N ASP A 79 -17.15 4.90 -3.47
CA ASP A 79 -17.01 3.46 -3.23
C ASP A 79 -16.69 2.70 -4.52
N PHE A 80 -15.49 2.92 -5.03
CA PHE A 80 -14.99 2.39 -6.30
C PHE A 80 -13.86 1.38 -6.09
N SER A 81 -13.76 0.45 -7.03
CA SER A 81 -12.71 -0.55 -7.06
C SER A 81 -11.45 -0.05 -7.74
N PHE A 82 -10.29 -0.33 -7.13
CA PHE A 82 -8.97 -0.30 -7.75
C PHE A 82 -8.50 -1.74 -7.95
N GLN A 83 -8.74 -2.29 -9.14
CA GLN A 83 -8.50 -3.71 -9.41
C GLN A 83 -7.27 -3.91 -10.30
N VAL A 84 -6.36 -4.78 -9.86
CA VAL A 84 -5.19 -5.20 -10.64
C VAL A 84 -5.35 -6.67 -11.01
N ASN A 85 -5.57 -6.92 -12.30
CA ASN A 85 -5.63 -8.25 -12.91
C ASN A 85 -4.31 -8.69 -13.56
N GLY A 86 -3.47 -7.73 -13.96
CA GLY A 86 -2.14 -7.96 -14.50
C GLY A 86 -1.06 -8.04 -13.42
N SER A 87 0.18 -7.75 -13.79
CA SER A 87 1.31 -7.61 -12.85
C SER A 87 1.31 -6.24 -12.17
N ILE A 88 1.95 -6.17 -11.00
CA ILE A 88 2.16 -4.93 -10.27
C ILE A 88 3.61 -4.79 -9.85
N ASP A 89 4.22 -3.64 -10.16
CA ASP A 89 5.47 -3.19 -9.56
C ASP A 89 5.20 -1.94 -8.73
N ALA A 90 5.04 -2.13 -7.43
CA ALA A 90 4.73 -1.07 -6.48
C ALA A 90 5.65 -1.22 -5.26
N ARG A 91 6.79 -0.51 -5.30
CA ARG A 91 7.83 -0.61 -4.27
C ARG A 91 8.15 0.77 -3.73
N GLY A 92 7.39 1.22 -2.74
CA GLY A 92 7.71 2.45 -2.02
C GLY A 92 8.99 2.34 -1.20
N THR A 93 9.28 3.37 -0.41
CA THR A 93 10.38 3.37 0.56
C THR A 93 9.92 3.88 1.92
N ASP A 94 10.64 3.61 2.99
CA ASP A 94 10.34 4.13 4.35
C ASP A 94 10.07 5.64 4.38
N THR A 95 10.78 6.41 3.53
CA THR A 95 10.64 7.87 3.41
C THR A 95 9.58 8.32 2.42
N ASN A 96 9.14 7.44 1.51
CA ASN A 96 8.19 7.73 0.44
C ASN A 96 7.31 6.49 0.20
N PRO A 97 6.42 6.17 1.14
CA PRO A 97 5.51 5.05 0.96
C PRO A 97 4.49 5.36 -0.16
N ILE A 98 3.92 4.31 -0.75
CA ILE A 98 2.77 4.44 -1.65
C ILE A 98 1.50 4.50 -0.78
N ILE A 99 0.63 5.49 -0.99
CA ILE A 99 -0.52 5.73 -0.11
C ILE A 99 -1.81 5.52 -0.90
N PHE A 100 -2.70 4.69 -0.37
CA PHE A 100 -4.09 4.55 -0.83
C PHE A 100 -5.05 5.02 0.26
N ARG A 101 -5.96 5.94 -0.05
CA ARG A 101 -6.89 6.44 0.97
C ARG A 101 -8.21 6.94 0.42
N SER A 102 -9.22 7.05 1.27
CA SER A 102 -10.42 7.84 0.94
C SER A 102 -10.06 9.32 0.73
N ALA A 103 -10.66 9.95 -0.29
CA ALA A 103 -10.62 11.39 -0.50
C ALA A 103 -11.50 12.16 0.49
N THR A 104 -12.32 11.46 1.29
CA THR A 104 -13.25 12.04 2.28
C THR A 104 -12.98 11.49 3.67
N SER A 105 -13.81 11.85 4.64
CA SER A 105 -13.80 11.24 5.98
C SER A 105 -14.48 9.87 6.04
N ASP A 106 -15.21 9.49 4.99
CA ASP A 106 -16.02 8.28 4.97
C ASP A 106 -15.18 7.09 4.47
N TYR A 107 -15.58 5.89 4.91
CA TYR A 107 -15.03 4.64 4.41
C TYR A 107 -15.54 4.39 3.00
N GLN A 108 -14.66 4.40 2.00
CA GLN A 108 -15.07 4.20 0.61
C GLN A 108 -13.95 3.62 -0.24
N GLY A 109 -14.33 2.72 -1.13
CA GLY A 109 -13.45 2.12 -2.11
C GLY A 109 -12.65 0.96 -1.52
N TYR A 110 -12.00 0.21 -2.40
CA TYR A 110 -11.15 -0.91 -2.01
C TYR A 110 -10.12 -1.24 -3.09
N ILE A 111 -8.99 -1.80 -2.64
CA ILE A 111 -7.96 -2.35 -3.52
C ILE A 111 -8.24 -3.83 -3.74
N LYS A 112 -8.16 -4.30 -4.99
CA LYS A 112 -8.28 -5.72 -5.31
C LYS A 112 -7.13 -6.20 -6.18
N LEU A 113 -6.30 -7.06 -5.60
CA LEU A 113 -5.16 -7.69 -6.25
C LEU A 113 -5.56 -9.12 -6.69
N ASN A 114 -5.65 -9.37 -7.99
CA ASN A 114 -6.20 -10.59 -8.56
C ASN A 114 -5.50 -11.00 -9.87
N PRO A 115 -4.28 -11.53 -9.82
CA PRO A 115 -3.49 -11.81 -11.00
C PRO A 115 -4.18 -12.92 -11.79
N THR A 116 -4.35 -12.66 -13.08
CA THR A 116 -4.98 -13.58 -14.03
C THR A 116 -4.02 -14.66 -14.53
N VAL A 117 -2.72 -14.53 -14.25
CA VAL A 117 -1.69 -15.51 -14.55
C VAL A 117 -0.72 -15.53 -13.36
N SER A 118 -0.52 -16.66 -12.69
CA SER A 118 0.54 -16.81 -11.66
C SER A 118 1.71 -17.60 -12.25
N LEU A 119 2.46 -16.97 -13.17
CA LEU A 119 3.61 -17.64 -13.82
C LEU A 119 4.96 -17.16 -13.26
N TYR A 120 5.00 -16.07 -12.50
CA TYR A 120 6.24 -15.43 -12.04
C TYR A 120 6.08 -14.81 -10.65
N PRO A 121 6.58 -15.43 -9.56
CA PRO A 121 6.34 -14.98 -8.19
C PRO A 121 6.92 -13.58 -7.86
N ASP A 122 7.98 -13.14 -8.54
CA ASP A 122 8.62 -11.82 -8.30
C ASP A 122 7.80 -10.62 -8.82
N LEU A 123 6.78 -10.88 -9.65
CA LEU A 123 5.91 -9.87 -10.30
C LEU A 123 4.62 -9.56 -9.51
N TYR A 124 4.39 -10.26 -8.39
CA TYR A 124 3.21 -10.10 -7.53
C TYR A 124 3.64 -9.64 -6.14
N ARG A 125 4.38 -8.52 -6.08
CA ARG A 125 4.87 -7.94 -4.83
C ARG A 125 4.50 -6.46 -4.73
N ILE A 126 4.03 -6.08 -3.55
CA ILE A 126 3.90 -4.69 -3.13
C ILE A 126 4.65 -4.49 -1.81
N SER A 127 5.38 -3.38 -1.70
CA SER A 127 6.15 -3.06 -0.49
C SER A 127 6.18 -1.57 -0.16
N ASN A 128 6.29 -1.24 1.14
CA ASN A 128 6.34 0.13 1.67
C ASN A 128 5.12 0.94 1.23
N TRP A 129 3.96 0.55 1.74
CA TRP A 129 2.67 1.11 1.33
C TRP A 129 1.70 1.20 2.50
N GLU A 130 0.76 2.13 2.38
CA GLU A 130 -0.20 2.47 3.41
C GLU A 130 -1.61 2.46 2.83
N VAL A 131 -2.58 1.99 3.60
CA VAL A 131 -4.00 2.07 3.29
C VAL A 131 -4.78 2.62 4.45
N SER A 132 -5.66 3.61 4.20
CA SER A 132 -6.58 4.11 5.22
C SER A 132 -7.97 4.44 4.69
N LYS A 133 -8.99 4.30 5.54
CA LYS A 133 -10.38 4.74 5.29
C LYS A 133 -11.02 4.09 4.05
N LEU A 134 -10.67 2.85 3.77
CA LEU A 134 -11.32 2.05 2.73
C LEU A 134 -12.40 1.13 3.33
N THR A 135 -13.35 0.69 2.51
CA THR A 135 -14.31 -0.34 2.94
C THR A 135 -13.58 -1.66 3.15
N ASP A 136 -12.77 -2.07 2.20
CA ASP A 136 -11.73 -3.09 2.39
C ASP A 136 -10.38 -2.47 2.10
N GLY A 137 -9.44 -2.54 3.05
CA GLY A 137 -8.09 -2.03 2.85
C GLY A 137 -7.43 -2.67 1.63
N VAL A 138 -7.36 -4.00 1.62
CA VAL A 138 -6.96 -4.75 0.42
C VAL A 138 -7.67 -6.09 0.38
N THR A 139 -8.16 -6.47 -0.81
CA THR A 139 -8.56 -7.83 -1.14
C THR A 139 -7.49 -8.47 -2.01
N VAL A 140 -6.94 -9.60 -1.56
CA VAL A 140 -5.86 -10.31 -2.25
C VAL A 140 -6.32 -11.71 -2.62
N LEU A 141 -6.20 -12.03 -3.90
CA LEU A 141 -6.50 -13.34 -4.49
C LEU A 141 -5.24 -13.95 -5.10
N ASN A 142 -5.24 -15.29 -5.27
CA ASN A 142 -4.14 -16.07 -5.84
C ASN A 142 -2.82 -15.92 -5.07
N ASP A 143 -1.72 -15.57 -5.74
CA ASP A 143 -0.38 -15.51 -5.15
C ASP A 143 0.13 -14.07 -5.04
N TYR A 144 0.54 -13.66 -3.84
CA TYR A 144 1.13 -12.35 -3.59
C TYR A 144 2.08 -12.33 -2.40
N ILE A 145 3.02 -11.38 -2.45
CA ILE A 145 3.82 -10.95 -1.32
C ILE A 145 3.43 -9.50 -0.99
N LEU A 146 2.86 -9.30 0.19
CA LEU A 146 2.59 -7.99 0.76
C LEU A 146 3.60 -7.78 1.89
N SER A 147 4.44 -6.77 1.75
CA SER A 147 5.52 -6.52 2.71
C SER A 147 5.54 -5.05 3.14
N ASP A 148 6.05 -4.77 4.34
CA ASP A 148 6.35 -3.41 4.81
C ASP A 148 5.14 -2.49 4.66
N PHE A 149 4.04 -2.81 5.35
CA PHE A 149 2.76 -2.13 5.10
C PHE A 149 1.98 -1.75 6.34
N ASP A 150 1.20 -0.68 6.21
CA ASP A 150 0.21 -0.24 7.21
C ASP A 150 -1.20 -0.29 6.60
N VAL A 151 -2.13 -0.95 7.31
CA VAL A 151 -3.57 -0.88 6.98
C VAL A 151 -4.31 -0.41 8.21
N SER A 152 -4.86 0.80 8.13
CA SER A 152 -5.47 1.48 9.27
C SER A 152 -6.85 2.01 8.94
N GLU A 153 -7.68 2.24 9.97
CA GLU A 153 -8.98 2.91 9.82
C GLU A 153 -9.83 2.39 8.64
N CYS A 154 -9.90 1.08 8.40
CA CYS A 154 -10.74 0.49 7.34
C CYS A 154 -11.92 -0.29 7.95
N VAL A 155 -12.95 -0.59 7.16
CA VAL A 155 -14.03 -1.47 7.65
C VAL A 155 -13.51 -2.90 7.81
N ARG A 156 -12.78 -3.42 6.82
CA ARG A 156 -11.94 -4.62 6.91
C ARG A 156 -10.52 -4.30 6.48
N GLY A 157 -9.52 -4.93 7.09
CA GLY A 157 -8.10 -4.70 6.76
C GLY A 157 -7.67 -5.46 5.52
N VAL A 158 -7.04 -6.61 5.71
CA VAL A 158 -6.59 -7.51 4.65
C VAL A 158 -7.60 -8.66 4.48
N VAL A 159 -8.20 -8.76 3.30
CA VAL A 159 -9.16 -9.79 2.92
C VAL A 159 -8.49 -10.77 1.96
N ILE A 160 -8.43 -12.04 2.33
CA ILE A 160 -7.79 -13.10 1.55
C ILE A 160 -8.85 -14.11 1.10
N GLY A 161 -8.87 -14.41 -0.20
CA GLY A 161 -9.73 -15.43 -0.77
C GLY A 161 -9.14 -16.00 -2.04
N TRP A 162 -9.64 -17.15 -2.49
CA TRP A 162 -9.24 -17.80 -3.74
C TRP A 162 -7.72 -17.78 -3.97
N TYR A 163 -6.97 -18.27 -3.00
CA TYR A 163 -5.50 -18.16 -2.99
C TYR A 163 -4.81 -19.52 -3.03
N SER A 164 -3.59 -19.54 -3.57
CA SER A 164 -2.66 -20.67 -3.49
C SER A 164 -1.51 -20.38 -2.51
N SER A 165 -0.92 -19.18 -2.53
CA SER A 165 0.18 -18.80 -1.65
C SER A 165 0.20 -17.30 -1.37
N ILE A 166 -0.14 -16.89 -0.14
CA ILE A 166 -0.02 -15.49 0.30
C ILE A 166 1.08 -15.35 1.35
N ASN A 167 1.94 -14.35 1.18
CA ASN A 167 2.94 -13.96 2.18
C ASN A 167 2.62 -12.54 2.68
N LEU A 168 2.48 -12.40 3.99
CA LEU A 168 2.37 -11.12 4.68
C LEU A 168 3.61 -10.93 5.55
N GLU A 169 4.37 -9.87 5.30
CA GLU A 169 5.68 -9.67 5.90
C GLU A 169 5.79 -8.25 6.49
N ASN A 170 6.27 -8.13 7.73
CA ASN A 170 6.54 -6.84 8.37
C ASN A 170 5.40 -5.80 8.21
N PHE A 171 4.28 -6.02 8.87
CA PHE A 171 3.10 -5.16 8.72
C PHE A 171 2.55 -4.63 10.04
N THR A 172 1.75 -3.58 9.92
CA THR A 172 0.87 -3.10 11.00
C THR A 172 -0.56 -3.05 10.47
N ILE A 173 -1.51 -3.64 11.21
CA ILE A 173 -2.93 -3.56 10.88
C ILE A 173 -3.66 -3.06 12.13
N HIS A 174 -4.31 -1.90 12.05
CA HIS A 174 -4.88 -1.31 13.24
C HIS A 174 -6.14 -0.47 13.03
N ASP A 175 -6.87 -0.23 14.11
CA ASP A 175 -8.10 0.57 14.11
C ASP A 175 -9.12 0.11 13.05
N ILE A 176 -9.22 -1.21 12.87
CA ILE A 176 -10.10 -1.84 11.89
C ILE A 176 -11.46 -2.11 12.52
N GLN A 177 -12.54 -1.71 11.86
CA GLN A 177 -13.88 -1.89 12.42
C GLN A 177 -14.23 -3.38 12.59
N LYS A 178 -13.96 -4.21 11.58
CA LYS A 178 -14.27 -5.66 11.60
C LYS A 178 -13.00 -6.49 11.77
N TYR A 179 -12.72 -7.36 10.81
CA TYR A 179 -11.55 -8.23 10.81
C TYR A 179 -10.33 -7.46 10.30
N GLY A 180 -9.23 -7.45 11.08
CA GLY A 180 -7.93 -6.96 10.62
C GLY A 180 -7.37 -7.82 9.49
N ILE A 181 -7.35 -9.15 9.68
CA ILE A 181 -7.17 -10.13 8.61
C ILE A 181 -8.41 -11.02 8.53
N TYR A 182 -9.00 -11.14 7.35
CA TYR A 182 -10.08 -12.09 7.09
C TYR A 182 -9.69 -13.02 5.95
N CYS A 183 -9.64 -14.32 6.22
CA CYS A 183 -9.39 -15.35 5.23
C CYS A 183 -10.57 -16.33 5.20
N SER A 184 -11.11 -16.64 4.02
CA SER A 184 -12.29 -17.53 3.92
C SER A 184 -12.20 -18.68 2.91
N TYR A 185 -11.44 -18.53 1.81
CA TYR A 185 -11.48 -19.49 0.70
C TYR A 185 -10.09 -19.83 0.17
N ALA A 186 -9.72 -21.11 0.22
CA ALA A 186 -8.59 -21.66 -0.50
C ALA A 186 -9.06 -22.30 -1.83
N ASN A 187 -8.31 -22.12 -2.92
CA ASN A 187 -8.72 -22.58 -4.27
C ASN A 187 -7.84 -23.70 -4.85
N SER A 188 -6.90 -24.24 -4.07
CA SER A 188 -5.97 -25.26 -4.53
C SER A 188 -5.96 -26.47 -3.58
N ASN A 189 -5.39 -27.59 -4.03
CA ASN A 189 -5.24 -28.78 -3.20
C ASN A 189 -4.47 -28.50 -1.89
N SER A 190 -3.58 -27.50 -1.89
CA SER A 190 -2.79 -27.09 -0.73
C SER A 190 -2.47 -25.61 -0.82
N SER A 191 -3.32 -24.78 -0.20
CA SER A 191 -3.11 -23.33 -0.14
C SER A 191 -2.38 -22.93 1.14
N THR A 192 -1.44 -21.99 1.03
CA THR A 192 -0.59 -21.58 2.15
C THR A 192 -0.72 -20.08 2.41
N ILE A 193 -0.77 -19.70 3.68
CA ILE A 193 -0.59 -18.33 4.16
C ILE A 193 0.64 -18.33 5.07
N ASN A 194 1.62 -17.50 4.75
CA ASN A 194 2.77 -17.23 5.61
C ASN A 194 2.65 -15.82 6.17
N ILE A 195 2.79 -15.70 7.48
CA ILE A 195 2.88 -14.43 8.20
C ILE A 195 4.22 -14.39 8.90
N THR A 196 5.04 -13.41 8.55
CA THR A 196 6.41 -13.25 9.07
C THR A 196 6.61 -11.84 9.60
N GLY A 197 6.48 -11.68 10.92
CA GLY A 197 6.52 -10.39 11.58
C GLY A 197 5.28 -9.55 11.31
N GLY A 198 4.84 -8.82 12.33
CA GLY A 198 3.77 -7.83 12.20
C GLY A 198 3.02 -7.62 13.50
N GLU A 199 2.11 -6.66 13.50
CA GLU A 199 1.33 -6.25 14.65
C GLU A 199 -0.13 -5.98 14.27
N ILE A 200 -1.08 -6.54 15.03
CA ILE A 200 -2.52 -6.33 14.84
C ILE A 200 -3.16 -5.84 16.14
N TYR A 201 -3.74 -4.64 16.13
CA TYR A 201 -4.34 -4.05 17.32
C TYR A 201 -5.56 -3.16 17.05
N ASN A 202 -6.34 -2.86 18.08
CA ASN A 202 -7.56 -2.04 17.99
C ASN A 202 -8.57 -2.52 16.91
N CYS A 203 -8.59 -3.82 16.60
CA CYS A 203 -9.51 -4.38 15.61
C CYS A 203 -10.79 -4.94 16.23
N GLY A 204 -11.86 -4.99 15.44
CA GLY A 204 -13.14 -5.60 15.79
C GLY A 204 -14.14 -4.66 16.46
N ASN A 205 -13.94 -3.34 16.34
CA ASN A 205 -14.85 -2.31 16.82
C ASN A 205 -16.05 -2.09 15.89
N TYR A 206 -16.89 -3.11 15.70
CA TYR A 206 -18.14 -3.01 14.94
C TYR A 206 -19.28 -3.73 15.70
N PRO A 207 -20.48 -3.12 15.82
CA PRO A 207 -21.45 -3.51 16.84
C PRO A 207 -22.29 -4.77 16.51
N ASP A 208 -22.26 -5.27 15.28
CA ASP A 208 -23.17 -6.32 14.82
C ASP A 208 -22.68 -7.75 15.11
N PHE A 209 -21.39 -7.93 15.41
CA PHE A 209 -20.79 -9.24 15.58
C PHE A 209 -19.46 -9.16 16.37
N ASN A 210 -19.05 -10.29 16.96
CA ASN A 210 -17.78 -10.38 17.68
C ASN A 210 -16.65 -10.71 16.71
N TYR A 211 -16.14 -9.69 16.01
CA TYR A 211 -15.05 -9.82 15.03
C TYR A 211 -13.71 -10.13 15.71
N ALA A 212 -12.98 -11.11 15.17
CA ALA A 212 -11.60 -11.39 15.57
C ALA A 212 -10.62 -10.45 14.84
N ALA A 213 -9.48 -10.15 15.46
CA ALA A 213 -8.42 -9.37 14.83
C ALA A 213 -7.88 -10.07 13.58
N ALA A 214 -7.63 -11.37 13.67
CA ALA A 214 -7.33 -12.22 12.53
C ALA A 214 -8.27 -13.43 12.53
N TYR A 215 -9.07 -13.57 11.48
CA TYR A 215 -10.05 -14.63 11.31
C TYR A 215 -9.66 -15.50 10.12
N PHE A 216 -9.21 -16.72 10.40
CA PHE A 216 -8.87 -17.71 9.40
C PHE A 216 -9.95 -18.78 9.35
N TYR A 217 -10.82 -18.64 8.36
CA TYR A 217 -11.84 -19.60 8.04
C TYR A 217 -11.49 -20.34 6.77
N TYR A 218 -11.59 -21.65 6.84
CA TYR A 218 -11.62 -22.48 5.65
C TYR A 218 -13.05 -22.92 5.41
N ASP A 219 -13.75 -22.31 4.44
CA ASP A 219 -14.94 -22.92 3.85
C ASP A 219 -14.50 -23.72 2.63
N GLY A 220 -14.54 -25.04 2.74
CA GLY A 220 -14.00 -25.89 1.70
C GLY A 220 -14.89 -25.96 0.49
N TYR A 221 -14.38 -25.53 -0.66
CA TYR A 221 -14.92 -25.90 -1.97
C TYR A 221 -14.87 -27.43 -2.18
N SER A 222 -13.91 -28.10 -1.52
CA SER A 222 -13.74 -29.54 -1.51
C SER A 222 -13.18 -30.00 -0.16
N SER A 223 -13.60 -31.18 0.31
CA SER A 223 -12.98 -31.81 1.47
C SER A 223 -11.55 -32.31 1.22
N ALA A 224 -11.10 -32.29 -0.04
CA ALA A 224 -9.77 -32.69 -0.44
C ALA A 224 -8.71 -31.58 -0.30
N TYR A 225 -9.11 -30.32 -0.13
CA TYR A 225 -8.14 -29.23 -0.04
C TYR A 225 -7.63 -29.01 1.38
N THR A 226 -6.40 -28.52 1.45
CA THR A 226 -5.70 -28.20 2.70
C THR A 226 -5.38 -26.72 2.75
N MET A 227 -5.70 -26.08 3.87
CA MET A 227 -5.20 -24.77 4.24
C MET A 227 -4.02 -24.93 5.20
N ASN A 228 -2.86 -24.37 4.86
CA ASN A 228 -1.70 -24.27 5.73
C ASN A 228 -1.52 -22.81 6.15
N LEU A 229 -1.42 -22.57 7.45
CA LEU A 229 -1.15 -21.26 8.02
C LEU A 229 0.13 -21.34 8.84
N ASN A 230 1.14 -20.57 8.44
CA ASN A 230 2.39 -20.43 9.16
C ASN A 230 2.47 -19.01 9.71
N ILE A 231 2.66 -18.88 11.01
CA ILE A 231 2.79 -17.60 11.70
C ILE A 231 4.10 -17.62 12.47
N GLU A 232 4.92 -16.60 12.24
CA GLU A 232 6.17 -16.36 12.95
C GLU A 232 6.24 -14.88 13.37
N ASN A 233 6.47 -14.64 14.67
CA ASN A 233 6.67 -13.29 15.22
C ASN A 233 5.50 -12.30 15.03
N LEU A 234 4.25 -12.77 15.03
CA LEU A 234 3.06 -11.93 14.97
C LEU A 234 2.64 -11.47 16.38
N LYS A 235 2.49 -10.16 16.58
CA LYS A 235 1.91 -9.57 17.79
C LYS A 235 0.43 -9.27 17.58
N VAL A 236 -0.41 -9.66 18.53
CA VAL A 236 -1.85 -9.39 18.50
C VAL A 236 -2.29 -8.93 19.88
N HIS A 237 -2.71 -7.68 20.02
CA HIS A 237 -3.03 -7.06 21.31
C HIS A 237 -4.13 -5.99 21.18
N ASP A 238 -4.74 -5.58 22.29
CA ASP A 238 -5.71 -4.46 22.34
C ASP A 238 -6.89 -4.56 21.34
N ASN A 239 -7.27 -5.78 20.95
CA ASN A 239 -8.42 -6.03 20.09
C ASN A 239 -9.71 -6.20 20.91
N ILE A 240 -10.86 -5.86 20.33
CA ILE A 240 -12.12 -5.77 21.08
C ILE A 240 -12.61 -7.13 21.58
N TYR A 241 -12.52 -8.18 20.75
CA TYR A 241 -13.06 -9.50 21.08
C TYR A 241 -11.97 -10.58 21.09
N TYR A 242 -11.68 -11.17 19.92
CA TYR A 242 -10.73 -12.26 19.79
C TYR A 242 -9.46 -11.78 19.09
N GLY A 243 -8.30 -12.31 19.49
CA GLY A 243 -7.04 -12.07 18.78
C GLY A 243 -7.03 -12.82 17.44
N ILE A 244 -6.61 -14.10 17.48
CA ILE A 244 -6.64 -14.98 16.32
C ILE A 244 -7.74 -16.01 16.49
N TYR A 245 -8.62 -16.13 15.50
CA TYR A 245 -9.72 -17.09 15.49
C TYR A 245 -9.60 -18.03 14.30
N PHE A 246 -9.69 -19.33 14.59
CA PHE A 246 -9.63 -20.40 13.59
C PHE A 246 -11.00 -21.05 13.46
N ARG A 247 -11.47 -21.17 12.22
CA ARG A 247 -12.67 -21.95 11.92
C ARG A 247 -12.39 -22.94 10.80
N LYS A 248 -12.65 -24.21 11.09
CA LYS A 248 -12.57 -25.29 10.13
C LYS A 248 -13.95 -25.58 9.52
N GLY A 249 -14.03 -25.56 8.20
CA GLY A 249 -15.11 -26.13 7.40
C GLY A 249 -14.81 -27.57 6.95
N SER A 250 -15.05 -27.90 5.69
CA SER A 250 -15.11 -29.28 5.18
C SER A 250 -13.77 -29.98 4.86
N GLY A 251 -12.60 -29.42 5.18
CA GLY A 251 -11.27 -29.93 4.74
C GLY A 251 -10.21 -29.95 5.84
N THR A 252 -8.93 -29.94 5.46
CA THR A 252 -7.80 -29.94 6.40
C THR A 252 -7.32 -28.52 6.67
N PHE A 253 -7.11 -28.19 7.94
CA PHE A 253 -6.55 -26.91 8.38
C PHE A 253 -5.33 -27.20 9.25
N ASN A 254 -4.16 -26.82 8.77
CA ASN A 254 -2.89 -26.93 9.48
C ASN A 254 -2.44 -25.54 9.93
N ALA A 255 -2.09 -25.39 11.20
CA ALA A 255 -1.48 -24.17 11.71
C ALA A 255 -0.15 -24.47 12.40
N ASN A 256 0.88 -23.72 12.04
CA ASN A 256 2.18 -23.68 12.70
C ASN A 256 2.38 -22.26 13.21
N ILE A 257 2.42 -22.09 14.53
CA ILE A 257 2.49 -20.78 15.19
C ILE A 257 3.73 -20.78 16.06
N LYS A 258 4.63 -19.82 15.83
CA LYS A 258 5.90 -19.64 16.53
C LYS A 258 6.05 -18.23 17.07
#